data_AF-A0AA43F0F2-F1
#
_entry.id   AF-A0AA43F0F2-F1
#
_cell.length_a   1.000
_cell.length_b   1.000
_cell.length_c   1.000
_cell.angle_alpha   90.00
_cell.angle_beta   90.00
_cell.angle_gamma   90.00
#
_symmetry.space_group_name_H-M   'P 1'
#
loop_
_entity.id
_entity.type
_entity.pdbx_description
1 polymer ?
#
loop_
_entity_poly.entity_id
_entity_poly.type
_entity_poly.pdbx_seq_one_letter_code
_entity_poly.pdbx_strand_id
1 'polypeptide(L)'
;MGAARRRYRRRPGQDVVAVQLKLDTDGFAYRKWGAEQRCKPGDWLVDNNGDLYTVDAAVFARTYRPSGKGTYLKATPVWAEIAARDGFVQTKEGRSRYAAGDYLVYNEEGGGDAYCMSRAKFEAMYEPDPSDP
;
A
#
# COMPACT_ATOMS: atom_id res chain seq x y z
N MET A 1 3.24 1.84 25.37
CA MET A 1 2.24 0.98 24.71
C MET A 1 1.93 1.60 23.35
N GLY A 2 2.23 0.91 22.25
CA GLY A 2 1.84 1.39 20.92
C GLY A 2 0.31 1.42 20.80
N ALA A 3 -0.23 2.38 20.05
CA ALA A 3 -1.67 2.42 19.81
C ALA A 3 -2.11 1.12 19.14
N ALA A 4 -3.21 0.51 19.58
CA ALA A 4 -3.73 -0.69 18.92
C ALA A 4 -4.11 -0.36 17.48
N ARG A 5 -3.61 -1.16 16.52
CA ARG A 5 -3.98 -1.03 15.10
C ARG A 5 -5.47 -1.27 14.95
N ARG A 6 -6.13 -0.45 14.14
CA ARG A 6 -7.55 -0.59 13.83
C ARG A 6 -7.71 -1.14 12.43
N ARG A 7 -8.77 -1.92 12.20
CA ARG A 7 -9.11 -2.46 10.89
C ARG A 7 -9.86 -1.43 10.04
N TYR A 8 -9.50 -1.37 8.77
CA TYR A 8 -10.09 -0.49 7.78
C TYR A 8 -10.35 -1.25 6.49
N ARG A 9 -11.41 -0.86 5.79
CA ARG A 9 -11.72 -1.33 4.44
C ARG A 9 -11.59 -0.17 3.46
N ARG A 10 -11.25 -0.50 2.22
CA ARG A 10 -11.17 0.51 1.17
C ARG A 10 -12.59 0.95 0.79
N ARG A 11 -12.79 2.25 0.59
CA ARG A 11 -14.07 2.79 0.13
C ARG A 11 -14.36 2.32 -1.30
N PRO A 12 -15.65 2.23 -1.71
CA PRO A 12 -16.02 1.88 -3.08
C PRO A 12 -15.47 2.88 -4.12
N GLY A 13 -15.30 2.42 -5.36
CA GLY A 13 -14.85 3.26 -6.48
C GLY A 13 -13.38 3.68 -6.44
N GLN A 14 -12.57 2.98 -5.64
CA GLN A 14 -11.14 3.24 -5.46
C GLN A 14 -10.29 2.26 -6.29
N ASP A 15 -10.68 2.06 -7.54
CA ASP A 15 -9.93 1.26 -8.51
C ASP A 15 -8.53 1.84 -8.75
N VAL A 16 -7.57 0.96 -8.96
CA VAL A 16 -6.24 1.33 -9.47
C VAL A 16 -6.07 0.79 -10.88
N VAL A 17 -5.29 1.48 -11.70
CA VAL A 17 -4.78 0.92 -12.95
C VAL A 17 -3.46 0.23 -12.63
N ALA A 18 -3.24 -0.98 -13.14
CA ALA A 18 -1.99 -1.69 -12.88
C ALA A 18 -1.53 -2.53 -14.07
N VAL A 19 -0.21 -2.60 -14.24
CA VAL A 19 0.45 -3.43 -15.26
C VAL A 19 1.55 -4.23 -14.58
N GLN A 20 1.55 -5.54 -14.77
CA GLN A 20 2.59 -6.42 -14.26
C GLN A 20 3.84 -6.34 -15.13
N LEU A 21 5.02 -6.23 -14.52
CA LEU A 21 6.31 -6.23 -15.20
C LEU A 21 6.68 -7.63 -15.67
N LYS A 22 6.02 -8.10 -16.73
CA LYS A 22 6.33 -9.36 -17.44
C LYS A 22 7.22 -9.13 -18.66
N LEU A 23 8.29 -8.37 -18.46
CA LEU A 23 9.35 -8.18 -19.44
C LEU A 23 10.60 -8.94 -18.97
N ASP A 24 11.49 -9.29 -19.89
CA ASP A 24 12.81 -9.81 -19.54
C ASP A 24 13.70 -8.64 -19.08
N THR A 25 13.86 -8.51 -17.77
CA THR A 25 14.56 -7.40 -17.11
C THR A 25 14.88 -7.79 -15.67
N ASP A 26 15.91 -7.18 -15.07
CA ASP A 26 16.17 -7.23 -13.62
C ASP A 26 15.19 -6.35 -12.81
N GLY A 27 14.33 -5.61 -13.51
CA GLY A 27 13.46 -4.60 -12.91
C GLY A 27 14.06 -3.20 -12.97
N PHE A 28 13.58 -2.30 -12.11
CA PHE A 28 14.08 -0.93 -12.07
C PHE A 28 14.01 -0.35 -10.66
N ALA A 29 14.88 0.63 -10.39
CA ALA A 29 14.86 1.41 -9.16
C ALA A 29 14.38 2.83 -9.42
N TYR A 30 13.73 3.43 -8.44
CA TYR A 30 13.27 4.83 -8.49
C TYR A 30 13.31 5.47 -7.11
N ARG A 31 13.25 6.80 -7.03
CA ARG A 31 13.20 7.52 -5.75
C ARG A 31 11.79 8.03 -5.49
N LYS A 32 11.25 7.68 -4.31
CA LYS A 32 9.96 8.17 -3.83
C LYS A 32 9.92 8.12 -2.31
N TRP A 33 9.10 8.98 -1.70
CA TRP A 33 8.89 9.00 -0.24
C TRP A 33 10.20 9.08 0.57
N GLY A 34 11.18 9.83 0.05
CA GLY A 34 12.46 10.08 0.73
C GLY A 34 13.47 8.93 0.69
N ALA A 35 13.24 7.87 -0.09
CA ALA A 35 14.19 6.76 -0.24
C ALA A 35 14.08 6.06 -1.60
N GLU A 36 15.04 5.18 -1.89
CA GLU A 36 14.97 4.31 -3.07
C GLU A 36 13.89 3.24 -2.89
N GLN A 37 13.18 2.98 -3.98
CA GLN A 37 12.23 1.90 -4.16
C GLN A 37 12.69 1.02 -5.33
N ARG A 38 12.29 -0.24 -5.34
CA ARG A 38 12.62 -1.21 -6.38
C ARG A 38 11.38 -1.96 -6.86
N CYS A 39 11.21 -1.98 -8.18
CA CYS A 39 10.32 -2.88 -8.90
C CYS A 39 11.14 -4.09 -9.33
N LYS A 40 10.84 -5.28 -8.83
CA LYS A 40 11.49 -6.53 -9.25
C LYS A 40 10.77 -7.12 -10.46
N PRO A 41 11.37 -8.11 -11.14
CA PRO A 41 10.68 -8.84 -12.20
C PRO A 41 9.39 -9.47 -11.67
N GLY A 42 8.29 -9.28 -12.39
CA GLY A 42 6.97 -9.76 -11.99
C GLY A 42 6.19 -8.87 -11.01
N ASP A 43 6.80 -7.82 -10.44
CA ASP A 43 6.07 -6.84 -9.63
C ASP A 43 5.11 -6.01 -10.50
N TRP A 44 4.22 -5.27 -9.85
CA TRP A 44 3.20 -4.45 -10.52
C TRP A 44 3.55 -2.98 -10.45
N LEU A 45 3.51 -2.28 -11.58
CA LEU A 45 3.42 -0.83 -11.61
C LEU A 45 1.94 -0.45 -11.44
N VAL A 46 1.65 0.36 -10.44
CA VAL A 46 0.30 0.74 -10.02
C VAL A 46 0.15 2.25 -10.14
N ASP A 47 -0.93 2.66 -10.80
CA ASP A 47 -1.45 4.01 -10.80
C ASP A 47 -2.71 4.07 -9.93
N ASN A 48 -2.59 4.75 -8.80
CA ASN A 48 -3.69 5.03 -7.89
C ASN A 48 -4.08 6.51 -7.99
N ASN A 49 -4.85 6.85 -9.02
CA ASN A 49 -5.32 8.21 -9.31
C ASN A 49 -4.18 9.25 -9.39
N GLY A 50 -3.16 8.94 -10.18
CA GLY A 50 -1.96 9.76 -10.40
C GLY A 50 -0.82 9.50 -9.41
N ASP A 51 -1.06 8.76 -8.32
CA ASP A 51 -0.01 8.36 -7.39
C ASP A 51 0.63 7.03 -7.85
N LEU A 52 1.73 7.13 -8.61
CA LEU A 52 2.43 5.98 -9.21
C LEU A 52 3.39 5.30 -8.24
N TYR A 53 3.27 3.98 -8.06
CA TYR A 53 4.19 3.18 -7.24
C TYR A 53 4.21 1.72 -7.67
N THR A 54 5.08 0.92 -7.06
CA THR A 54 5.17 -0.51 -7.34
C THR A 54 4.66 -1.33 -6.17
N VAL A 55 4.15 -2.53 -6.47
CA VAL A 55 3.67 -3.49 -5.48
C VAL A 55 4.26 -4.84 -5.80
N ASP A 56 4.85 -5.48 -4.79
CA ASP A 56 5.33 -6.86 -4.86
C ASP A 56 4.30 -7.81 -5.48
N ALA A 57 4.76 -8.69 -6.37
CA ALA A 57 3.90 -9.62 -7.11
C ALA A 57 2.95 -10.46 -6.22
N ALA A 58 3.46 -10.99 -5.11
CA ALA A 58 2.68 -11.85 -4.22
C ALA A 58 1.71 -11.02 -3.36
N VAL A 59 2.11 -9.82 -2.96
CA VAL A 59 1.22 -8.86 -2.26
C VAL A 59 0.07 -8.45 -3.17
N PHE A 60 0.35 -8.12 -4.43
CA PHE A 60 -0.67 -7.73 -5.39
C PHE A 60 -1.67 -8.86 -5.62
N ALA A 61 -1.19 -10.08 -5.90
CA ALA A 61 -2.05 -11.24 -6.10
C ALA A 61 -2.94 -11.56 -4.89
N ARG A 62 -2.41 -11.39 -3.67
CA ARG A 62 -3.16 -11.64 -2.43
C ARG A 62 -4.23 -10.58 -2.18
N THR A 63 -3.91 -9.30 -2.41
CA THR A 63 -4.73 -8.18 -1.94
C THR A 63 -5.62 -7.51 -3.00
N TYR A 64 -5.30 -7.66 -4.29
CA TYR A 64 -6.05 -7.05 -5.39
C TYR A 64 -6.88 -8.06 -6.18
N ARG A 65 -8.04 -7.62 -6.69
CA ARG A 65 -8.91 -8.39 -7.58
C ARG A 65 -9.19 -7.57 -8.85
N PRO A 66 -9.24 -8.20 -10.03
CA PRO A 66 -9.56 -7.48 -11.27
C PRO A 66 -10.99 -6.94 -11.20
N SER A 67 -11.17 -5.68 -11.62
CA SER A 67 -12.47 -5.01 -11.75
C SER A 67 -12.80 -4.65 -13.20
N GLY A 68 -11.82 -4.75 -14.10
CA GLY A 68 -11.93 -4.40 -15.50
C GLY A 68 -10.59 -4.62 -16.22
N LYS A 69 -10.51 -4.22 -17.50
CA LYS A 69 -9.29 -4.38 -18.28
C LYS A 69 -8.20 -3.44 -17.76
N GLY A 70 -7.22 -4.00 -17.05
CA GLY A 70 -6.12 -3.24 -16.45
C GLY A 70 -6.50 -2.50 -15.17
N THR A 71 -7.71 -2.68 -14.65
CA THR A 71 -8.18 -2.07 -13.40
C THR A 71 -8.38 -3.11 -12.31
N TYR A 72 -8.05 -2.73 -11.08
CA TYR A 72 -8.05 -3.62 -9.93
C TYR A 72 -8.55 -2.92 -8.68
N LEU A 73 -9.24 -3.66 -7.82
CA LEU A 73 -9.68 -3.21 -6.50
C LEU A 73 -8.84 -3.90 -5.42
N LYS A 74 -8.37 -3.13 -4.43
CA LYS A 74 -7.84 -3.74 -3.20
C LYS A 74 -9.02 -4.29 -2.40
N ALA A 75 -9.13 -5.61 -2.36
CA ALA A 75 -10.29 -6.32 -1.84
C ALA A 75 -10.09 -6.85 -0.41
N THR A 76 -8.87 -6.76 0.11
CA THR A 76 -8.58 -7.14 1.51
C THR A 76 -8.62 -5.91 2.41
N PRO A 77 -9.03 -6.07 3.68
CA PRO A 77 -8.90 -5.03 4.68
C PRO A 77 -7.42 -4.77 4.99
N VAL A 78 -7.19 -3.68 5.70
CA VAL A 78 -5.87 -3.27 6.21
C VAL A 78 -5.99 -2.92 7.67
N TRP A 79 -4.88 -3.01 8.39
CA TRP A 79 -4.78 -2.52 9.76
C TRP A 79 -3.92 -1.27 9.75
N ALA A 80 -4.33 -0.25 10.50
CA ALA A 80 -3.59 0.99 10.52
C ALA A 80 -3.53 1.62 11.91
N GLU A 81 -2.44 2.34 12.14
CA GLU A 81 -2.21 3.16 13.32
C GLU A 81 -1.63 4.50 12.90
N ILE A 82 -1.84 5.53 13.72
CA ILE A 82 -1.30 6.87 13.48
C ILE A 82 0.11 6.92 14.05
N ALA A 83 1.07 7.32 13.22
CA ALA A 83 2.45 7.52 13.63
C ALA A 83 2.55 8.64 14.67
N ALA A 84 3.10 8.34 15.85
CA ALA A 84 3.27 9.31 16.93
C ALA A 84 4.47 10.27 16.71
N ARG A 85 5.39 9.90 15.81
CA ARG A 85 6.61 10.63 15.49
C ARG A 85 7.00 10.40 14.04
N ASP A 86 7.85 11.26 13.51
CA ASP A 86 8.48 11.06 12.20
C ASP A 86 9.33 9.78 12.17
N GLY A 87 9.45 9.17 11.00
CA GLY A 87 10.26 7.97 10.84
C GLY A 87 10.28 7.40 9.43
N PHE A 88 10.69 6.12 9.36
CA PHE A 88 10.68 5.33 8.14
C PHE A 88 10.02 3.97 8.40
N VAL A 89 9.31 3.46 7.41
CA VAL A 89 8.76 2.10 7.39
C VAL A 89 9.48 1.30 6.32
N GLN A 90 9.83 0.05 6.63
CA GLN A 90 10.35 -0.89 5.66
C GLN A 90 9.17 -1.52 4.91
N THR A 91 9.18 -1.39 3.59
CA THR A 91 8.24 -2.04 2.66
C THR A 91 8.94 -3.17 1.91
N LYS A 92 8.21 -3.87 1.04
CA LYS A 92 8.78 -4.91 0.16
C LYS A 92 9.62 -4.32 -0.97
N GLU A 93 9.33 -3.09 -1.37
CA GLU A 93 9.97 -2.36 -2.46
C GLU A 93 11.17 -1.53 -1.98
N GLY A 94 11.18 -1.13 -0.71
CA GLY A 94 12.22 -0.24 -0.18
C GLY A 94 11.85 0.31 1.19
N ARG A 95 12.24 1.54 1.47
CA ARG A 95 11.82 2.25 2.71
C ARG A 95 11.01 3.48 2.35
N SER A 96 10.04 3.84 3.17
CA SER A 96 9.24 5.04 2.96
C SER A 96 9.26 5.92 4.21
N ARG A 97 9.54 7.21 4.03
CA ARG A 97 9.48 8.21 5.09
C ARG A 97 8.02 8.57 5.40
N TYR A 98 7.70 8.72 6.67
CA TYR A 98 6.43 9.26 7.16
C TYR A 98 6.68 10.36 8.20
N ALA A 99 5.69 11.22 8.38
CA ALA A 99 5.65 12.23 9.44
C ALA A 99 4.76 11.77 10.60
N ALA A 100 4.93 12.40 11.76
CA ALA A 100 3.96 12.30 12.84
C ALA A 100 2.55 12.69 12.33
N GLY A 101 1.54 11.88 12.67
CA GLY A 101 0.16 12.08 12.24
C GLY A 101 -0.24 11.32 10.98
N ASP A 102 0.72 10.80 10.20
CA ASP A 102 0.48 9.90 9.07
C ASP A 102 0.03 8.52 9.55
N TYR A 103 -0.51 7.71 8.64
CA TYR A 103 -0.86 6.32 8.94
C TYR A 103 0.29 5.38 8.57
N LEU A 104 0.64 4.49 9.50
CA LEU A 104 1.31 3.23 9.21
C LEU A 104 0.24 2.20 8.93
N VAL A 105 0.32 1.57 7.77
CA VAL A 105 -0.70 0.66 7.24
C VAL A 105 -0.07 -0.70 7.01
N TYR A 106 -0.80 -1.74 7.36
CA TYR A 106 -0.36 -3.12 7.37
C TYR A 106 -1.38 -3.96 6.61
N ASN A 107 -0.91 -4.80 5.69
CA ASN A 107 -1.80 -5.74 5.00
C ASN A 107 -2.25 -6.90 5.90
N GLU A 108 -1.64 -7.06 7.08
CA GLU A 108 -1.86 -8.16 8.01
C GLU A 108 -2.08 -7.61 9.44
N GLU A 109 -3.01 -8.20 10.19
CA GLU A 109 -3.34 -7.81 11.57
C GLU A 109 -2.12 -7.80 12.50
N GLY A 110 -1.27 -8.82 12.36
CA GLY A 110 -0.03 -8.96 13.13
C GLY A 110 0.99 -7.85 12.89
N GLY A 111 0.76 -6.96 11.91
CA GLY A 111 1.68 -5.88 11.54
C GLY A 111 2.74 -6.28 10.53
N GLY A 112 2.53 -7.37 9.79
CA GLY A 112 3.33 -7.74 8.63
C GLY A 112 3.00 -6.88 7.41
N ASP A 113 3.95 -6.79 6.48
CA ASP A 113 3.79 -6.15 5.17
C ASP A 113 3.26 -4.71 5.26
N ALA A 114 4.15 -3.82 5.69
CA ALA A 114 3.82 -2.45 6.09
C ALA A 114 4.16 -1.43 5.00
N TYR A 115 3.38 -0.35 4.96
CA TYR A 115 3.61 0.86 4.18
C TYR A 115 3.06 2.08 4.93
N CYS A 116 3.30 3.29 4.42
CA CYS A 116 2.79 4.51 5.05
C CYS A 116 2.00 5.35 4.07
N MET A 117 1.05 6.12 4.59
CA MET A 117 0.21 7.03 3.84
C MET A 117 0.00 8.31 4.62
N SER A 118 0.01 9.46 3.94
CA SER A 118 -0.41 10.71 4.57
C SER A 118 -1.83 10.58 5.12
N ARG A 119 -2.12 11.22 6.26
CA ARG A 119 -3.46 11.22 6.86
C ARG A 119 -4.59 11.47 5.86
N ALA A 120 -4.50 12.57 5.12
CA ALA A 120 -5.53 12.97 4.16
C ALA A 120 -5.79 11.90 3.09
N LYS A 121 -4.73 11.32 2.50
CA LYS A 121 -4.86 10.23 1.53
C LYS A 121 -5.51 9.00 2.14
N PHE A 122 -5.09 8.60 3.35
CA PHE A 122 -5.64 7.41 4.00
C PHE A 122 -7.14 7.56 4.26
N GLU A 123 -7.56 8.67 4.87
CA GLU A 123 -8.96 8.93 5.23
C GLU A 123 -9.88 9.11 4.01
N ALA A 124 -9.33 9.59 2.88
CA ALA A 124 -10.04 9.64 1.60
C ALA A 124 -10.26 8.26 0.98
N MET A 125 -9.33 7.31 1.19
CA MET A 125 -9.37 5.97 0.56
C MET A 125 -10.01 4.90 1.43
N TYR A 126 -9.94 5.05 2.76
CA TYR A 126 -10.32 4.02 3.71
C TYR A 126 -11.38 4.53 4.69
N GLU A 127 -12.18 3.60 5.17
CA GLU A 127 -13.10 3.79 6.28
C GLU A 127 -12.91 2.69 7.32
N PRO A 128 -13.21 2.95 8.60
CA PRO A 128 -13.24 1.90 9.60
C PRO A 128 -14.07 0.72 9.08
N ASP A 129 -13.51 -0.49 9.19
CA ASP A 129 -14.23 -1.70 8.85
C ASP A 129 -14.96 -2.15 10.12
N PRO A 130 -16.29 -2.01 10.22
CA PRO A 130 -17.03 -2.51 11.37
C PRO A 130 -17.05 -4.04 11.40
N SER A 131 -16.60 -4.69 10.33
CA SER A 131 -16.43 -6.14 10.24
C SER A 131 -15.04 -6.56 10.75
N ASP A 132 -14.94 -6.84 12.04
CA ASP A 132 -14.10 -7.88 12.63
C ASP A 132 -14.70 -8.22 14.02
N PRO A 133 -14.44 -9.42 14.60
CA PRO A 133 -15.34 -10.12 15.54
C PRO A 133 -15.83 -9.33 16.75
#